data_AF-X0W4X2-F1
#
_entry.id   AF-X0W4X2-F1
#
_cell.length_a   1.000
_cell.length_b   1.000
_cell.length_c   1.000
_cell.angle_alpha   90.00
_cell.angle_beta   90.00
_cell.angle_gamma   90.00
#
_symmetry.space_group_name_H-M   'P 1'
#
loop_
_entity.id
_entity.type
_entity.pdbx_description
1 polymer ?
#
loop_
_entity_poly.entity_id
_entity_poly.type
_entity_poly.pdbx_seq_one_letter_code
_entity_poly.pdbx_strand_id
1 'polypeptide(L)' 'MPKAFDSCVKRKGKVRTKKLKNGKYLKICFIDGKSYAGHIHNPKSKALE' A
#
# COMPACT_ATOMS: atom_id res chain seq x y z
N MET A 1 7.77 -1.09 7.51
CA MET A 1 6.79 -1.71 6.60
C MET A 1 6.01 -2.76 7.39
N PRO A 2 4.67 -2.84 7.30
CA PRO A 2 3.90 -3.78 8.13
C PRO A 2 4.32 -5.23 7.83
N LYS A 3 4.54 -6.04 8.89
CA LYS A 3 5.07 -7.41 8.78
C LYS A 3 4.28 -8.30 7.82
N ALA A 4 2.96 -8.13 7.77
CA ALA A 4 2.09 -8.88 6.88
C ALA A 4 2.27 -8.50 5.39
N PHE A 5 2.46 -7.21 5.10
CA PHE A 5 2.77 -6.74 3.75
C PHE A 5 4.16 -7.19 3.31
N ASP A 6 5.18 -7.05 4.17
CA ASP A 6 6.53 -7.53 3.90
C ASP A 6 6.56 -9.04 3.61
N SER A 7 5.86 -9.83 4.42
CA SER A 7 5.72 -11.27 4.19
C SER A 7 5.01 -11.59 2.87
N CYS A 8 3.96 -10.85 2.52
CA CYS A 8 3.28 -11.03 1.23
C CYS A 8 4.20 -10.71 0.04
N VAL A 9 4.98 -9.64 0.13
CA VAL A 9 5.96 -9.27 -0.91
C VAL A 9 7.06 -10.33 -1.03
N LYS A 10 7.61 -10.80 0.10
CA LYS A 10 8.62 -11.87 0.13
C LYS A 10 8.13 -13.18 -0.45
N ARG A 11 6.86 -13.51 -0.26
CA ARG A 11 6.20 -14.67 -0.86
C ARG A 11 5.81 -14.46 -2.34
N LYS A 12 6.35 -13.44 -3.01
CA LYS A 12 6.03 -13.05 -4.40
C LYS A 12 4.54 -12.76 -4.64
N GLY A 13 3.85 -12.22 -3.64
CA GLY A 13 2.49 -11.72 -3.77
C GLY A 13 2.40 -10.54 -4.76
N LYS A 14 1.24 -10.38 -5.38
CA LYS A 14 0.97 -9.34 -6.38
C LYS A 14 0.71 -8.02 -5.68
N VAL A 15 1.65 -7.09 -5.77
CA VAL A 15 1.50 -5.73 -5.21
C VAL A 15 0.73 -4.85 -6.20
N ARG A 16 -0.39 -4.28 -5.76
CA ARG A 16 -1.13 -3.25 -6.48
C ARG A 16 -1.12 -1.94 -5.72
N THR A 17 -0.89 -0.85 -6.43
CA THR A 17 -1.06 0.49 -5.90
C THR A 17 -2.52 0.92 -6.07
N LYS A 18 -3.22 1.12 -4.95
CA LYS A 18 -4.56 1.67 -4.92
C LYS A 18 -4.49 3.17 -4.63
N LYS A 19 -4.83 3.98 -5.63
CA LYS A 19 -5.03 5.42 -5.43
C LYS A 19 -6.28 5.65 -4.59
N LEU A 20 -6.17 6.52 -3.62
CA LEU A 20 -7.21 6.98 -2.71
C LEU A 20 -7.54 8.45 -3.03
N LYS A 21 -8.58 8.98 -2.36
CA LYS A 21 -8.93 10.40 -2.45
C LYS A 21 -7.81 11.29 -1.88
N ASN A 22 -7.75 12.54 -2.37
CA ASN A 22 -6.72 13.55 -2.02
C ASN A 22 -5.28 13.15 -2.39
N GLY A 23 -5.09 12.46 -3.52
CA GLY A 23 -3.76 12.07 -4.01
C GLY A 23 -3.05 11.02 -3.16
N LYS A 24 -3.71 10.51 -2.12
CA LYS A 24 -3.24 9.41 -1.28
C LYS A 24 -3.11 8.15 -2.14
N TYR A 25 -2.12 7.31 -1.85
CA TYR A 25 -2.05 5.98 -2.43
C TYR A 25 -1.63 4.99 -1.36
N LEU A 26 -2.18 3.79 -1.41
CA LEU A 26 -1.68 2.68 -0.61
C LEU A 26 -1.22 1.55 -1.52
N LYS A 27 -0.21 0.82 -1.08
CA LYS A 27 0.19 -0.42 -1.73
C LYS A 27 -0.54 -1.56 -1.03
N ILE A 28 -1.21 -2.42 -1.78
CA ILE A 28 -1.89 -3.61 -1.26
C ILE A 28 -1.23 -4.81 -1.91
N CYS A 29 -0.79 -5.76 -1.12
CA CYS A 29 -0.22 -7.01 -1.61
C CYS A 29 -1.28 -8.10 -1.58
N PHE A 30 -1.50 -8.76 -2.72
CA PHE A 30 -2.47 -9.83 -2.89
C PHE A 30 -1.73 -11.15 -3.05
N ILE A 31 -2.02 -12.12 -2.19
CA ILE A 31 -1.46 -13.47 -2.29
C ILE A 31 -2.51 -14.47 -1.82
N ASP A 32 -2.69 -15.55 -2.56
CA ASP A 32 -3.56 -16.67 -2.15
C ASP A 32 -5.01 -16.22 -1.81
N GLY A 33 -5.57 -15.30 -2.61
CA GLY A 33 -6.90 -14.72 -2.36
C GLY A 33 -6.99 -13.76 -1.16
N LYS A 34 -5.89 -13.56 -0.41
CA LYS A 34 -5.81 -12.64 0.73
C LYS A 34 -5.16 -11.32 0.31
N SER A 35 -5.65 -10.22 0.88
CA SER A 35 -5.12 -8.87 0.64
C SER A 35 -4.51 -8.29 1.91
N TYR A 36 -3.24 -7.90 1.83
CA TYR A 36 -2.49 -7.27 2.91
C TYR A 36 -2.24 -5.80 2.56
N ALA A 37 -2.82 -4.89 3.33
CA ALA A 37 -2.59 -3.45 3.15
C ALA A 37 -1.20 -3.05 3.66
N GLY A 38 -0.46 -2.35 2.81
CA GLY A 38 0.78 -1.67 3.15
C GLY A 38 0.52 -0.31 3.79
N HIS A 39 1.58 0.47 3.97
CA HIS A 39 1.44 1.81 4.54
C HIS A 39 0.69 2.74 3.60
N ILE A 40 -0.17 3.60 4.15
CA ILE A 40 -0.83 4.65 3.38
C ILE A 40 0.20 5.74 3.14
N HIS A 41 0.56 5.94 1.87
CA HIS A 41 1.34 7.09 1.48
C HIS A 41 0.37 8.25 1.26
N ASN A 42 0.39 9.18 2.20
CA ASN A 42 -0.16 10.49 1.91
C ASN A 42 0.81 11.16 0.93
N PRO A 43 0.32 11.81 -0.14
CA PRO A 43 1.13 12.86 -0.73
C PRO A 43 1.41 13.78 0.45
N LYS A 44 2.67 14.18 0.65
CA LYS A 44 2.91 15.37 1.45
C LYS A 44 1.91 16.37 0.90
N SER A 45 0.94 16.78 1.71
CA SER A 45 0.26 18.02 1.42
C SER A 45 1.41 18.96 1.17
N LYS A 46 1.49 19.46 -0.07
CA LYS A 46 1.88 20.84 -0.27
C LYS A 46 1.03 21.55 0.78
N ALA A 47 1.61 21.81 1.95
CA ALA A 47 1.11 22.84 2.83
C ALA A 47 1.25 24.08 1.95
N LEU A 48 0.19 24.34 1.19
CA LEU A 48 -0.13 25.69 0.79
C LEU A 48 -0.51 26.33 2.11
N GLU A 49 0.35 27.22 2.59
CA GLU A 49 0.04 28.56 3.09
C GLU A 49 1.33 29.20 3.59
#